data_AF-A0A4E9F422-F1
#
_entry.id   AF-A0A4E9F422-F1
#
_cell.length_a   1.000
_cell.length_b   1.000
_cell.length_c   1.000
_cell.angle_alpha   90.00
_cell.angle_beta   90.00
_cell.angle_gamma   90.00
#
_symmetry.space_group_name_H-M   'P 1'
#
loop_
_entity.id
_entity.type
_entity.pdbx_description
1 polymer ?
#
loop_
_entity_poly.entity_id
_entity_poly.type
_entity_poly.pdbx_seq_one_letter_code
_entity_poly.pdbx_strand_id
1 'polypeptide(L)'
;MAGLLAYTKKQKRKSRMDEARAARRRARYQLRRTFLPMTTSNTDFFYRMAFDDVERRISERKNYILSCHLREGRIRNVNDFCTCSHCRPVAHIPVCYAYCCHEVENGLKGNCAHAERLIQKMSNLECITEHVSFASICLDTEVLNMLAEHPGVCPSWLGNILTFTNREYRYLAYRSFSYWIHGSESKGNRMDPPLCVLNKIVERYPFNEKISAGYPGLFTLFGSYFFEEYEEGDDMWNYIDLQHSH
;
A
#
# COMPACT_ATOMS: atom_id res chain seq x y z
N MET A 1 -7.93 -15.30 42.81
CA MET A 1 -9.15 -14.72 42.19
C MET A 1 -8.91 -13.39 41.46
N ALA A 2 -8.10 -12.44 41.98
CA ALA A 2 -7.89 -11.12 41.35
C ALA A 2 -7.34 -11.17 39.91
N GLY A 3 -6.41 -12.08 39.61
CA GLY A 3 -5.82 -12.20 38.26
C GLY A 3 -6.80 -12.62 37.16
N LEU A 4 -7.75 -13.51 37.47
CA LEU A 4 -8.77 -13.97 36.52
C LEU A 4 -9.76 -12.83 36.17
N LEU A 5 -10.12 -12.02 37.15
CA LEU A 5 -10.96 -10.83 36.99
C LEU A 5 -10.26 -9.74 36.14
N ALA A 6 -8.95 -9.57 36.27
CA ALA A 6 -8.18 -8.64 35.44
C ALA A 6 -8.09 -9.11 33.98
N TYR A 7 -7.83 -10.40 33.75
CA TYR A 7 -7.77 -10.98 32.41
C TYR A 7 -9.10 -10.86 31.66
N THR A 8 -10.20 -11.21 32.33
CA THR A 8 -11.56 -11.10 31.76
C THR A 8 -11.94 -9.65 31.47
N LYS A 9 -11.60 -8.69 32.34
CA LYS A 9 -11.77 -7.25 32.04
C LYS A 9 -10.97 -6.81 30.81
N LYS A 10 -9.72 -7.25 30.66
CA LYS A 10 -8.87 -6.91 29.51
C LYS A 10 -9.44 -7.49 28.20
N GLN A 11 -9.86 -8.75 28.21
CA GLN A 11 -10.49 -9.38 27.05
C GLN A 11 -11.81 -8.71 26.66
N LYS A 12 -12.67 -8.40 27.64
CA LYS A 12 -13.95 -7.71 27.38
C LYS A 12 -13.74 -6.30 26.83
N ARG A 13 -12.68 -5.61 27.25
CA ARG A 13 -12.30 -4.29 26.71
C ARG A 13 -11.77 -4.39 25.27
N LYS A 14 -10.94 -5.39 24.96
CA LYS A 14 -10.46 -5.68 23.59
C LYS A 14 -11.63 -5.98 22.65
N SER A 15 -12.51 -6.91 23.04
CA SER A 15 -13.71 -7.27 22.26
C SER A 15 -14.62 -6.06 22.00
N ARG A 16 -14.89 -5.20 23.00
CA ARG A 16 -15.69 -3.97 22.77
C ARG A 16 -15.01 -2.97 21.84
N MET A 17 -13.68 -2.85 21.89
CA MET A 17 -12.93 -2.00 20.97
C MET A 17 -12.99 -2.54 19.54
N ASP A 18 -12.85 -3.86 19.37
CA ASP A 18 -12.94 -4.55 18.09
C ASP A 18 -14.34 -4.40 17.48
N GLU A 19 -15.41 -4.57 18.27
CA GLU A 19 -16.79 -4.33 17.84
C GLU A 19 -17.05 -2.88 17.47
N ALA A 20 -16.59 -1.92 18.28
CA ALA A 20 -16.74 -0.49 17.98
C ALA A 20 -15.99 -0.11 16.69
N ARG A 21 -14.81 -0.70 16.46
CA ARG A 21 -14.08 -0.57 15.19
C ARG A 21 -14.85 -1.19 14.03
N ALA A 22 -15.36 -2.41 14.18
CA ALA A 22 -16.15 -3.09 13.16
C ALA A 22 -17.45 -2.31 12.84
N ALA A 23 -18.06 -1.68 13.84
CA ALA A 23 -19.21 -0.79 13.66
C ALA A 23 -18.82 0.49 12.90
N ARG A 24 -17.70 1.14 13.25
CA ARG A 24 -17.17 2.30 12.48
C ARG A 24 -16.81 1.91 11.05
N ARG A 25 -16.24 0.72 10.83
CA ARG A 25 -15.96 0.15 9.50
C ARG A 25 -17.25 -0.03 8.72
N ARG A 26 -18.28 -0.66 9.31
CA ARG A 26 -19.61 -0.82 8.70
C ARG A 26 -20.26 0.51 8.37
N ALA A 27 -20.18 1.50 9.26
CA ALA A 27 -20.73 2.83 9.02
C ALA A 27 -20.00 3.57 7.88
N ARG A 28 -18.65 3.56 7.86
CA ARG A 28 -17.86 4.13 6.75
C ARG A 28 -18.12 3.40 5.44
N TYR A 29 -18.21 2.07 5.46
CA TYR A 29 -18.52 1.28 4.27
C TYR A 29 -19.94 1.55 3.76
N GLN A 30 -20.93 1.66 4.65
CA GLN A 30 -22.27 2.07 4.27
C GLN A 30 -22.27 3.47 3.66
N LEU A 31 -21.58 4.44 4.28
CA LEU A 31 -21.38 5.78 3.72
C LEU A 31 -20.66 5.76 2.36
N ARG A 32 -19.77 4.80 2.09
CA ARG A 32 -19.15 4.66 0.76
C ARG A 32 -20.11 4.07 -0.27
N ARG A 33 -20.97 3.13 0.12
CA ARG A 33 -21.97 2.49 -0.78
C ARG A 33 -23.22 3.33 -1.05
N THR A 34 -23.68 4.14 -0.10
CA THR A 34 -24.95 4.89 -0.24
C THR A 34 -24.82 6.14 -1.09
N PHE A 35 -23.61 6.61 -1.38
CA PHE A 35 -23.43 7.88 -2.06
C PHE A 35 -23.38 7.73 -3.58
N LEU A 36 -24.19 8.58 -4.23
CA LEU A 36 -24.28 8.83 -5.67
C LEU A 36 -22.89 8.93 -6.33
N PRO A 37 -22.78 8.65 -7.65
CA PRO A 37 -21.52 8.76 -8.37
C PRO A 37 -20.83 10.08 -8.05
N MET A 38 -19.58 9.98 -7.60
CA MET A 38 -18.72 11.10 -7.21
C MET A 38 -18.75 12.19 -8.29
N THR A 39 -19.44 13.29 -8.02
CA THR A 39 -19.39 14.48 -8.86
C THR A 39 -18.13 15.29 -8.52
N THR A 40 -17.52 15.93 -9.51
CA THR A 40 -16.32 16.79 -9.34
C THR A 40 -16.49 17.86 -8.26
N SER A 41 -17.72 18.28 -7.93
CA SER A 41 -18.00 19.29 -6.90
C SER A 41 -17.83 18.79 -5.47
N ASN A 42 -18.05 17.50 -5.21
CA ASN A 42 -18.10 16.96 -3.85
C ASN A 42 -16.93 16.00 -3.56
N THR A 43 -16.16 15.63 -4.59
CA THR A 43 -15.08 14.64 -4.49
C THR A 43 -14.01 14.99 -3.45
N ASP A 44 -13.56 16.25 -3.36
CA ASP A 44 -12.56 16.67 -2.35
C ASP A 44 -13.10 16.53 -0.92
N PHE A 45 -14.34 16.99 -0.69
CA PHE A 45 -14.99 16.84 0.61
C PHE A 45 -15.15 15.36 0.98
N PHE A 46 -15.59 14.52 0.04
CA PHE A 46 -15.70 13.07 0.26
C PHE A 46 -14.34 12.43 0.51
N TYR A 47 -13.32 12.83 -0.24
CA TYR A 47 -11.97 12.33 -0.09
C TYR A 47 -11.43 12.63 1.31
N ARG A 48 -11.48 13.90 1.72
CA ARG A 48 -11.05 14.33 3.06
C ARG A 48 -11.86 13.62 4.15
N MET A 49 -13.17 13.51 4.00
CA MET A 49 -14.00 12.85 5.00
C MET A 49 -13.74 11.33 5.09
N ALA A 50 -13.52 10.66 3.96
CA ALA A 50 -13.46 9.20 3.90
C ALA A 50 -12.04 8.63 4.04
N PHE A 51 -11.01 9.40 3.68
CA PHE A 51 -9.66 8.90 3.47
C PHE A 51 -8.53 9.72 4.14
N ASP A 52 -8.79 10.94 4.64
CA ASP A 52 -7.77 11.81 5.26
C ASP A 52 -6.99 11.11 6.39
N ASP A 53 -7.67 10.33 7.22
CA ASP A 53 -7.00 9.60 8.31
C ASP A 53 -6.07 8.48 7.82
N VAL A 54 -6.40 7.85 6.69
CA VAL A 54 -5.53 6.85 6.04
C VAL A 54 -4.36 7.55 5.37
N GLU A 55 -4.61 8.63 4.63
CA GLU A 55 -3.56 9.41 3.99
C GLU A 55 -2.59 10.01 5.01
N ARG A 56 -3.10 10.50 6.15
CA ARG A 56 -2.28 10.98 7.27
C ARG A 56 -1.33 9.89 7.76
N ARG A 57 -1.82 8.66 7.95
CA ARG A 57 -1.00 7.51 8.37
C ARG A 57 0.04 7.08 7.34
N ILE A 58 -0.30 7.14 6.06
CA ILE A 58 0.66 6.88 4.97
C ILE A 58 1.70 8.02 4.92
N SER A 59 1.26 9.25 5.16
CA SER A 59 2.09 10.44 5.20
C SER A 59 2.90 10.58 6.48
N GLU A 60 2.65 9.76 7.52
CA GLU A 60 3.50 9.63 8.72
C GLU A 60 4.89 9.04 8.38
N ARG A 61 5.19 8.80 7.09
CA ARG A 61 6.53 8.60 6.49
C ARG A 61 7.26 7.33 6.91
N LYS A 62 6.63 6.49 7.73
CA LYS A 62 7.18 5.19 8.07
C LYS A 62 7.00 4.25 6.89
N ASN A 63 8.11 3.85 6.29
CA ASN A 63 8.13 2.78 5.32
C ASN A 63 8.12 1.45 6.06
N TYR A 64 7.16 0.58 5.75
CA TYR A 64 6.98 -0.69 6.47
C TYR A 64 8.00 -1.75 6.10
N ILE A 65 8.50 -1.71 4.85
CA ILE A 65 9.50 -2.66 4.38
C ILE A 65 10.86 -2.34 5.02
N LEU A 66 11.25 -1.07 5.05
CA LEU A 66 12.49 -0.59 5.65
C LEU A 66 12.40 -0.36 7.16
N SER A 67 11.20 -0.49 7.75
CA SER A 67 10.93 -0.26 9.18
C SER A 67 11.47 1.08 9.72
N CYS A 68 11.51 2.12 8.89
CA CYS A 68 12.08 3.41 9.25
C CYS A 68 11.30 4.59 8.65
N HIS A 69 11.59 5.80 9.13
CA HIS A 69 11.01 7.02 8.58
C HIS A 69 11.86 7.56 7.42
N LEU A 70 11.24 7.78 6.26
CA LEU A 70 11.93 8.33 5.09
C LEU A 70 11.92 9.87 5.13
N ARG A 71 13.03 10.47 4.69
CA ARG A 71 13.23 11.93 4.71
C ARG A 71 12.33 12.65 3.70
N GLU A 72 11.86 13.83 4.07
CA GLU A 72 11.17 14.72 3.13
C GLU A 72 12.05 15.08 1.93
N GLY A 73 11.44 15.30 0.77
CA GLY A 73 12.14 15.72 -0.44
C GLY A 73 12.90 14.61 -1.16
N ARG A 74 12.98 13.39 -0.59
CA ARG A 74 13.64 12.23 -1.20
C ARG A 74 13.14 11.95 -2.63
N ILE A 75 11.84 12.12 -2.89
CA ILE A 75 11.26 11.98 -4.24
C ILE A 75 11.91 12.89 -5.29
N ARG A 76 12.37 14.10 -4.90
CA ARG A 76 13.01 15.04 -5.83
C ARG A 76 14.45 14.66 -6.15
N ASN A 77 15.12 13.93 -5.27
CA ASN A 77 16.52 13.54 -5.41
C ASN A 77 16.66 12.02 -5.44
N VAL A 78 16.09 11.37 -6.46
CA VAL A 78 16.13 9.91 -6.58
C VAL A 78 17.56 9.35 -6.64
N ASN A 79 18.48 10.12 -7.22
CA ASN A 79 19.90 9.76 -7.32
C ASN A 79 20.61 9.68 -5.95
N ASP A 80 20.06 10.28 -4.89
CA ASP A 80 20.69 10.26 -3.55
C ASP A 80 20.56 8.88 -2.88
N PHE A 81 19.66 8.02 -3.37
CA PHE A 81 19.38 6.72 -2.74
C PHE A 81 19.18 5.57 -3.72
N CYS A 82 18.92 5.84 -4.99
CA CYS A 82 18.79 4.80 -5.99
C CYS A 82 20.16 4.21 -6.32
N THR A 83 20.34 2.92 -6.05
CA THR A 83 21.52 2.15 -6.47
C THR A 83 21.18 1.09 -7.52
N CYS A 84 19.90 0.83 -7.78
CA CYS A 84 19.47 -0.13 -8.81
C CYS A 84 19.41 0.46 -10.23
N SER A 85 19.69 1.76 -10.40
CA SER A 85 19.63 2.49 -11.68
C SER A 85 18.25 2.58 -12.37
N HIS A 86 17.19 2.05 -11.76
CA HIS A 86 15.85 1.97 -12.34
C HIS A 86 14.82 2.90 -11.69
N CYS A 87 15.14 3.55 -10.58
CA CYS A 87 14.21 4.48 -9.94
C CYS A 87 14.22 5.85 -10.65
N ARG A 88 13.03 6.41 -10.87
CA ARG A 88 12.79 7.76 -11.35
C ARG A 88 11.68 8.43 -10.51
N PRO A 89 11.59 9.77 -10.49
CA PRO A 89 10.49 10.45 -9.81
C PRO A 89 9.14 10.08 -10.44
N VAL A 90 8.21 9.61 -9.60
CA VAL A 90 6.81 9.40 -10.00
C VAL A 90 5.98 10.51 -9.38
N ALA A 91 5.15 11.17 -10.19
CA ALA A 91 4.28 12.22 -9.71
C ALA A 91 3.28 11.68 -8.67
N HIS A 92 2.96 12.51 -7.66
CA HIS A 92 1.93 12.23 -6.64
C HIS A 92 2.18 11.02 -5.74
N ILE A 93 3.38 10.43 -5.70
CA ILE A 93 3.66 9.38 -4.71
C ILE A 93 3.93 10.00 -3.32
N PRO A 94 3.51 9.34 -2.22
CA PRO A 94 3.90 9.74 -0.88
C PRO A 94 5.38 9.38 -0.62
N VAL A 95 5.99 10.08 0.34
CA VAL A 95 7.43 9.92 0.67
C VAL A 95 7.76 8.50 1.13
N CYS A 96 6.85 7.82 1.84
CA CYS A 96 7.05 6.43 2.29
C CYS A 96 7.27 5.44 1.13
N TYR A 97 6.81 5.75 -0.09
CA TYR A 97 6.99 4.89 -1.27
C TYR A 97 8.30 5.20 -2.02
N ALA A 98 9.02 6.24 -1.60
CA ALA A 98 10.24 6.72 -2.25
C ALA A 98 11.49 6.01 -1.72
N TYR A 99 11.57 4.70 -1.93
CA TYR A 99 12.75 3.91 -1.60
C TYR A 99 13.20 3.04 -2.77
N CYS A 100 14.50 2.76 -2.85
CA CYS A 100 15.07 1.88 -3.84
C CYS A 100 14.96 0.42 -3.38
N CYS A 101 14.76 -0.50 -4.33
CA CYS A 101 14.66 -1.93 -4.01
C CYS A 101 15.92 -2.49 -3.32
N HIS A 102 17.09 -1.86 -3.47
CA HIS A 102 18.34 -2.25 -2.79
C HIS A 102 18.50 -1.67 -1.37
N GLU A 103 17.63 -0.76 -0.94
CA GLU A 103 17.71 -0.24 0.42
C GLU A 103 17.38 -1.29 1.48
N VAL A 104 16.65 -2.35 1.11
CA VAL A 104 16.36 -3.47 2.01
C VAL A 104 17.62 -4.26 2.38
N GLU A 105 18.63 -4.29 1.51
CA GLU A 105 19.90 -4.98 1.80
C GLU A 105 20.79 -4.15 2.73
N ASN A 106 20.68 -2.82 2.63
CA ASN A 106 21.40 -1.86 3.46
C ASN A 106 20.71 -1.60 4.82
N GLY A 107 19.56 -2.24 5.07
CA GLY A 107 18.71 -2.04 6.23
C GLY A 107 19.45 -2.19 7.56
N LEU A 108 19.60 -1.06 8.25
CA LEU A 108 20.14 -0.94 9.60
C LEU A 108 19.46 -1.92 10.58
N LYS A 109 20.23 -2.81 11.20
CA LYS A 109 19.88 -3.62 12.38
C LYS A 109 18.59 -4.46 12.22
N GLY A 110 18.71 -5.56 11.49
CA GLY A 110 17.69 -6.61 11.46
C GLY A 110 16.58 -6.29 10.47
N ASN A 111 16.68 -6.86 9.28
CA ASN A 111 15.63 -6.75 8.29
C ASN A 111 14.34 -7.36 8.83
N CYS A 112 13.21 -6.69 8.63
CA CYS A 112 11.92 -7.30 8.93
C CYS A 112 11.67 -8.46 7.93
N ALA A 113 10.79 -9.40 8.29
CA ALA A 113 10.46 -10.53 7.42
C ALA A 113 9.95 -10.12 6.02
N HIS A 114 9.40 -8.91 5.87
CA HIS A 114 8.99 -8.38 4.57
C HIS A 114 10.19 -7.96 3.70
N ALA A 115 11.20 -7.29 4.30
CA ALA A 115 12.44 -6.95 3.61
C ALA A 115 13.20 -8.22 3.19
N GLU A 116 13.30 -9.22 4.05
CA GLU A 116 13.97 -10.49 3.74
C GLU A 116 13.36 -11.20 2.52
N ARG A 117 12.03 -11.19 2.39
CA ARG A 117 11.34 -11.76 1.22
C ARG A 117 11.67 -11.01 -0.08
N LEU A 118 11.81 -9.69 -0.01
CA LEU A 118 12.22 -8.90 -1.17
C LEU A 118 13.68 -9.23 -1.55
N ILE A 119 14.59 -9.31 -0.57
CA ILE A 119 16.00 -9.70 -0.78
C ILE A 119 16.09 -11.08 -1.44
N GLN A 120 15.35 -12.05 -0.94
CA GLN A 120 15.33 -13.41 -1.52
C GLN A 120 14.90 -13.41 -2.99
N LYS A 121 13.90 -12.59 -3.35
CA LYS A 121 13.45 -12.43 -4.73
C LYS A 121 14.45 -11.68 -5.60
N MET A 122 15.28 -10.83 -5.02
CA MET A 122 16.30 -10.06 -5.73
C MET A 122 17.66 -10.77 -5.84
N SER A 123 17.78 -12.00 -5.35
CA SER A 123 19.05 -12.75 -5.36
C SER A 123 19.70 -12.76 -6.76
N ASN A 124 20.87 -12.14 -6.86
CA ASN A 124 21.66 -11.95 -8.08
C ASN A 124 21.03 -11.05 -9.17
N LEU A 125 20.14 -10.13 -8.79
CA LEU A 125 19.53 -9.16 -9.70
C LEU A 125 20.00 -7.73 -9.38
N GLU A 126 20.21 -6.93 -10.43
CA GLU A 126 20.52 -5.50 -10.24
C GLU A 126 19.27 -4.70 -9.87
N CYS A 127 18.08 -5.18 -10.20
CA CYS A 127 16.81 -4.60 -9.77
C CYS A 127 15.71 -5.66 -9.67
N ILE A 128 14.78 -5.52 -8.71
CA ILE A 128 13.62 -6.41 -8.62
C ILE A 128 12.77 -6.43 -9.90
N THR A 129 12.75 -5.33 -10.66
CA THR A 129 11.98 -5.24 -11.89
C THR A 129 12.56 -6.05 -13.04
N GLU A 130 13.79 -6.55 -12.91
CA GLU A 130 14.44 -7.44 -13.88
C GLU A 130 14.15 -8.91 -13.61
N HIS A 131 13.54 -9.22 -12.45
CA HIS A 131 13.14 -10.59 -12.17
C HIS A 131 12.23 -11.11 -13.28
N VAL A 132 12.51 -12.31 -13.81
CA VAL A 132 11.85 -12.88 -15.00
C VAL A 132 10.31 -12.90 -14.89
N SER A 133 9.79 -13.14 -13.68
CA SER A 133 8.34 -13.15 -13.43
C SER A 133 7.72 -11.77 -13.19
N PHE A 134 8.51 -10.71 -12.98
CA PHE A 134 7.98 -9.40 -12.62
C PHE A 134 7.03 -8.86 -13.70
N ALA A 135 7.50 -8.84 -14.96
CA ALA A 135 6.69 -8.35 -16.07
C ALA A 135 5.40 -9.15 -16.24
N SER A 136 5.47 -10.48 -16.19
CA SER A 136 4.29 -11.35 -16.32
C SER A 136 3.30 -11.17 -15.17
N ILE A 137 3.76 -11.00 -13.93
CA ILE A 137 2.85 -10.92 -12.76
C ILE A 137 2.26 -9.52 -12.59
N CYS A 138 3.04 -8.47 -12.90
CA CYS A 138 2.69 -7.10 -12.55
C CYS A 138 2.29 -6.24 -13.75
N LEU A 139 2.67 -6.60 -14.98
CA LEU A 139 2.52 -5.74 -16.17
C LEU A 139 1.77 -6.41 -17.34
N ASP A 140 1.52 -7.71 -17.26
CA ASP A 140 0.73 -8.44 -18.23
C ASP A 140 -0.77 -8.28 -17.93
N THR A 141 -1.48 -7.70 -18.88
CA THR A 141 -2.90 -7.39 -18.73
C THR A 141 -3.77 -8.62 -18.52
N GLU A 142 -3.49 -9.73 -19.18
CA GLU A 142 -4.29 -10.95 -19.07
C GLU A 142 -4.07 -11.63 -17.71
N VAL A 143 -2.83 -11.62 -17.23
CA VAL A 143 -2.52 -12.09 -15.88
C VAL A 143 -3.19 -11.21 -14.83
N LEU A 144 -3.17 -9.88 -14.99
CA LEU A 144 -3.86 -8.98 -14.05
C LEU A 144 -5.38 -9.15 -14.08
N ASN A 145 -5.98 -9.38 -15.25
CA ASN A 145 -7.41 -9.68 -15.40
C ASN A 145 -7.78 -10.94 -14.60
N MET A 146 -6.99 -12.00 -14.71
CA MET A 146 -7.17 -13.22 -13.92
C MET A 146 -7.00 -12.96 -12.42
N LEU A 147 -5.97 -12.20 -12.03
CA LEU A 147 -5.69 -11.90 -10.63
C LEU A 147 -6.71 -10.94 -10.00
N ALA A 148 -7.50 -10.21 -10.79
CA ALA A 148 -8.58 -9.36 -10.28
C ALA A 148 -9.67 -10.15 -9.56
N GLU A 149 -9.84 -11.44 -9.88
CA GLU A 149 -10.76 -12.33 -9.17
C GLU A 149 -10.09 -13.05 -7.98
N HIS A 150 -8.77 -12.92 -7.83
CA HIS A 150 -8.01 -13.68 -6.84
C HIS A 150 -8.11 -13.03 -5.44
N PRO A 151 -8.62 -13.72 -4.41
CA PRO A 151 -8.92 -13.13 -3.11
C PRO A 151 -7.67 -12.67 -2.32
N GLY A 152 -6.49 -13.17 -2.69
CA GLY A 152 -5.20 -12.70 -2.13
C GLY A 152 -4.73 -11.37 -2.73
N VAL A 153 -5.15 -11.07 -3.97
CA VAL A 153 -4.77 -9.85 -4.68
C VAL A 153 -5.86 -8.81 -4.49
N CYS A 154 -7.09 -9.14 -4.89
CA CYS A 154 -8.25 -8.27 -4.82
C CYS A 154 -9.37 -8.97 -4.04
N PRO A 155 -9.47 -8.76 -2.71
CA PRO A 155 -10.51 -9.38 -1.88
C PRO A 155 -11.92 -8.87 -2.20
N SER A 156 -12.05 -7.66 -2.77
CA SER A 156 -13.31 -7.10 -3.27
C SER A 156 -13.23 -6.88 -4.77
N TRP A 157 -14.27 -7.32 -5.50
CA TRP A 157 -14.36 -7.13 -6.94
C TRP A 157 -14.38 -5.64 -7.33
N LEU A 158 -13.49 -5.23 -8.25
CA LEU A 158 -13.36 -3.83 -8.68
C LEU A 158 -14.48 -3.38 -9.62
N GLY A 159 -15.11 -4.30 -10.35
CA GLY A 159 -16.05 -4.00 -11.41
C GLY A 159 -15.80 -4.86 -12.65
N ASN A 160 -16.38 -4.49 -13.79
CA ASN A 160 -16.23 -5.27 -15.01
C ASN A 160 -14.80 -5.14 -15.57
N ILE A 161 -14.07 -6.26 -15.65
CA ILE A 161 -12.70 -6.34 -16.22
C ILE A 161 -12.62 -5.69 -17.61
N LEU A 162 -13.65 -5.84 -18.43
CA LEU A 162 -13.68 -5.27 -19.79
C LEU A 162 -13.68 -3.73 -19.81
N THR A 163 -13.90 -3.10 -18.65
CA THR A 163 -13.97 -1.64 -18.49
C THR A 163 -12.84 -1.09 -17.62
N PHE A 164 -11.84 -1.91 -17.27
CA PHE A 164 -10.72 -1.43 -16.46
C PHE A 164 -9.94 -0.33 -17.17
N THR A 165 -9.80 0.77 -16.46
CA THR A 165 -8.96 1.90 -16.76
C THR A 165 -7.51 1.63 -16.32
N ASN A 166 -6.58 2.45 -16.80
CA ASN A 166 -5.19 2.40 -16.34
C ASN A 166 -5.06 2.57 -14.83
N ARG A 167 -5.98 3.29 -14.16
CA ARG A 167 -5.95 3.43 -12.70
C ARG A 167 -6.22 2.10 -12.00
N GLU A 168 -7.19 1.32 -12.48
CA GLU A 168 -7.47 -0.02 -11.95
C GLU A 168 -6.31 -0.98 -12.23
N TYR A 169 -5.71 -0.92 -13.42
CA TYR A 169 -4.53 -1.73 -13.71
C TYR A 169 -3.31 -1.38 -12.85
N ARG A 170 -3.08 -0.09 -12.54
CA ARG A 170 -2.02 0.29 -11.58
C ARG A 170 -2.28 -0.29 -10.20
N TYR A 171 -3.53 -0.26 -9.73
CA TYR A 171 -3.90 -0.84 -8.45
C TYR A 171 -3.69 -2.36 -8.43
N LEU A 172 -4.17 -3.07 -9.46
CA LEU A 172 -3.97 -4.51 -9.59
C LEU A 172 -2.49 -4.87 -9.67
N ALA A 173 -1.69 -4.15 -10.46
CA ALA A 173 -0.26 -4.37 -10.54
C ALA A 173 0.44 -4.21 -9.18
N TYR A 174 0.05 -3.19 -8.41
CA TYR A 174 0.53 -2.97 -7.05
C TYR A 174 0.15 -4.12 -6.10
N ARG A 175 -1.12 -4.55 -6.12
CA ARG A 175 -1.61 -5.67 -5.30
C ARG A 175 -0.94 -6.98 -5.69
N SER A 176 -0.81 -7.25 -6.98
CA SER A 176 -0.14 -8.44 -7.53
C SER A 176 1.31 -8.48 -7.13
N PHE A 177 2.04 -7.36 -7.21
CA PHE A 177 3.41 -7.27 -6.70
C PHE A 177 3.46 -7.59 -5.20
N SER A 178 2.63 -6.93 -4.41
CA SER A 178 2.60 -7.13 -2.94
C SER A 178 2.31 -8.58 -2.58
N TYR A 179 1.33 -9.20 -3.24
CA TYR A 179 0.98 -10.60 -3.05
C TYR A 179 2.08 -11.55 -3.53
N TRP A 180 2.77 -11.23 -4.62
CA TRP A 180 3.86 -12.04 -5.13
C TRP A 180 5.08 -12.07 -4.20
N ILE A 181 5.41 -10.94 -3.57
CA ILE A 181 6.52 -10.89 -2.60
C ILE A 181 6.11 -11.44 -1.24
N HIS A 182 4.91 -11.11 -0.74
CA HIS A 182 4.55 -11.35 0.67
C HIS A 182 3.41 -12.35 0.88
N GLY A 183 2.81 -12.88 -0.19
CA GLY A 183 1.68 -13.81 -0.12
C GLY A 183 0.49 -13.22 0.64
N SER A 184 -0.14 -14.06 1.47
CA SER A 184 -1.33 -13.68 2.26
C SER A 184 -1.09 -12.61 3.33
N GLU A 185 0.17 -12.28 3.64
CA GLU A 185 0.53 -11.19 4.57
C GLU A 185 0.44 -9.81 3.91
N SER A 186 0.35 -9.74 2.57
CA SER A 186 0.17 -8.47 1.83
C SER A 186 -1.22 -7.83 2.00
N LYS A 187 -2.09 -8.39 2.84
CA LYS A 187 -3.45 -7.89 3.05
C LYS A 187 -3.43 -6.45 3.58
N GLY A 188 -4.37 -5.67 3.06
CA GLY A 188 -4.66 -4.35 3.59
C GLY A 188 -3.76 -3.21 3.12
N ASN A 189 -3.14 -3.32 1.94
CA ASN A 189 -2.40 -2.25 1.27
C ASN A 189 -1.27 -1.58 2.08
N ARG A 190 -0.60 -2.35 2.94
CA ARG A 190 0.50 -1.85 3.80
C ARG A 190 1.89 -2.07 3.24
N MET A 191 2.03 -2.88 2.20
CA MET A 191 3.35 -3.20 1.65
C MET A 191 3.72 -2.10 0.68
N ASP A 192 4.64 -1.23 1.07
CA ASP A 192 5.12 -0.15 0.21
C ASP A 192 5.96 -0.78 -0.92
N PRO A 193 5.58 -0.64 -2.20
CA PRO A 193 6.38 -1.13 -3.31
C PRO A 193 7.62 -0.24 -3.49
N PRO A 194 8.77 -0.79 -3.94
CA PRO A 194 9.92 0.02 -4.29
C PRO A 194 9.60 1.01 -5.41
N LEU A 195 10.32 2.13 -5.45
CA LEU A 195 10.11 3.18 -6.45
C LEU A 195 10.34 2.68 -7.89
N CYS A 196 11.30 1.78 -8.11
CA CYS A 196 11.51 1.17 -9.44
C CYS A 196 10.29 0.38 -9.93
N VAL A 197 9.59 -0.31 -9.02
CA VAL A 197 8.35 -1.04 -9.34
C VAL A 197 7.25 -0.08 -9.75
N LEU A 198 7.04 1.00 -8.98
CA LEU A 198 6.05 2.03 -9.30
C LEU A 198 6.31 2.68 -10.66
N ASN A 199 7.59 2.95 -10.98
CA ASN A 199 7.97 3.48 -12.28
C ASN A 199 7.52 2.57 -13.42
N LYS A 200 7.78 1.26 -13.31
CA LYS A 200 7.37 0.29 -14.33
C LYS A 200 5.85 0.15 -14.44
N ILE A 201 5.15 0.19 -13.31
CA ILE A 201 3.68 0.17 -13.28
C ILE A 201 3.09 1.39 -13.99
N VAL A 202 3.61 2.59 -13.69
CA VAL A 202 3.12 3.85 -14.30
C VAL A 202 3.52 3.96 -15.76
N GLU A 203 4.71 3.48 -16.15
CA GLU A 203 5.15 3.40 -17.54
C GLU A 203 4.21 2.50 -18.36
N ARG A 204 3.80 1.36 -17.81
CA ARG A 204 2.89 0.41 -18.47
C ARG A 204 1.44 0.89 -18.52
N TYR A 205 0.98 1.54 -17.44
CA TYR A 205 -0.39 2.00 -17.26
C TYR A 205 -0.40 3.50 -16.92
N PRO A 206 -0.16 4.37 -17.92
CA PRO A 206 0.03 5.80 -17.70
C PRO A 206 -1.23 6.51 -17.18
N PHE A 207 -1.04 7.73 -16.69
CA PHE A 207 -2.14 8.60 -16.31
C PHE A 207 -2.91 9.04 -17.57
N ASN A 208 -4.13 8.53 -17.77
CA ASN A 208 -4.99 8.91 -18.90
C ASN A 208 -5.83 10.16 -18.59
N GLU A 209 -6.10 10.41 -17.32
CA GLU A 209 -6.92 11.52 -16.87
C GLU A 209 -6.04 12.76 -16.73
N LYS A 210 -6.55 13.95 -17.12
CA LYS A 210 -6.01 15.19 -16.57
C LYS A 210 -6.09 15.04 -15.07
N ILE A 211 -4.94 14.77 -14.44
CA ILE A 211 -4.86 14.58 -13.00
C ILE A 211 -5.50 15.82 -12.40
N SER A 212 -6.71 15.68 -11.84
CA SER A 212 -7.35 16.84 -11.23
C SER A 212 -6.41 17.28 -10.13
N ALA A 213 -5.86 18.48 -10.26
CA ALA A 213 -4.82 19.01 -9.38
C ALA A 213 -5.23 19.02 -7.90
N GLY A 214 -6.51 18.81 -7.60
CA GLY A 214 -7.05 18.66 -6.24
C GLY A 214 -6.87 17.29 -5.59
N TYR A 215 -6.42 16.24 -6.29
CA TYR A 215 -6.25 14.90 -5.71
C TYR A 215 -4.77 14.58 -5.42
N PRO A 216 -4.30 14.71 -4.17
CA PRO A 216 -2.94 14.32 -3.82
C PRO A 216 -2.78 12.80 -3.78
N GLY A 217 -1.53 12.34 -3.90
CA GLY A 217 -1.15 11.04 -3.36
C GLY A 217 -1.59 9.80 -4.14
N LEU A 218 -1.75 8.73 -3.37
CA LEU A 218 -2.11 7.39 -3.84
C LEU A 218 -3.52 7.29 -4.42
N PHE A 219 -4.40 8.27 -4.17
CA PHE A 219 -5.73 8.29 -4.77
C PHE A 219 -5.68 8.50 -6.27
N THR A 220 -4.86 9.44 -6.73
CA THR A 220 -4.60 9.63 -8.16
C THR A 220 -3.95 8.39 -8.77
N LEU A 221 -3.07 7.74 -8.01
CA LEU A 221 -2.34 6.57 -8.47
C LEU A 221 -3.22 5.32 -8.59
N PHE A 222 -4.00 4.99 -7.56
CA PHE A 222 -4.70 3.70 -7.40
C PHE A 222 -6.22 3.81 -7.21
N GLY A 223 -6.76 5.01 -7.01
CA GLY A 223 -8.19 5.23 -6.78
C GLY A 223 -8.64 4.96 -5.35
N SER A 224 -9.96 4.98 -5.14
CA SER A 224 -10.59 4.77 -3.83
C SER A 224 -10.33 3.37 -3.26
N TYR A 225 -10.33 2.33 -4.11
CA TYR A 225 -10.17 0.93 -3.71
C TYR A 225 -8.93 0.70 -2.84
N PHE A 226 -7.84 1.40 -3.13
CA PHE A 226 -6.63 1.36 -2.32
C PHE A 226 -6.89 1.69 -0.85
N PHE A 227 -7.67 2.74 -0.59
CA PHE A 227 -8.00 3.18 0.77
C PHE A 227 -9.16 2.38 1.39
N GLU A 228 -9.97 1.71 0.57
CA GLU A 228 -11.00 0.80 1.07
C GLU A 228 -10.42 -0.43 1.74
N GLU A 229 -9.34 -0.94 1.16
CA GLU A 229 -8.64 -2.08 1.71
C GLU A 229 -7.62 -1.71 2.80
N TYR A 230 -7.25 -0.43 2.98
CA TYR A 230 -6.22 -0.06 3.96
C TYR A 230 -6.65 -0.37 5.42
N GLU A 231 -6.06 -1.41 6.02
CA GLU A 231 -6.37 -1.82 7.39
C GLU A 231 -5.43 -1.16 8.42
N GLU A 232 -5.94 -0.74 9.58
CA GLU A 232 -5.12 -0.35 10.75
C GLU A 232 -4.41 -1.57 11.36
N GLY A 233 -3.07 -1.54 11.41
CA GLY A 233 -2.26 -2.61 11.99
C GLY A 233 -1.74 -2.28 13.38
N ASP A 234 -2.60 -2.27 14.41
CA ASP A 234 -2.14 -2.06 15.80
C ASP A 234 -0.98 -2.99 16.16
N ASP A 235 -0.99 -4.23 15.67
CA ASP A 235 0.03 -5.24 16.01
C ASP A 235 1.38 -5.00 15.33
N MET A 236 1.40 -4.33 14.17
CA MET A 236 2.63 -4.13 13.40
C MET A 236 3.39 -2.86 13.83
N TRP A 237 2.67 -1.80 14.22
CA TRP A 237 3.31 -0.60 14.78
C TRP A 237 3.98 -0.89 16.12
N ASN A 238 3.31 -1.67 16.97
CA ASN A 238 3.88 -2.14 18.23
C ASN A 238 5.18 -2.93 18.03
N TYR A 239 5.28 -3.73 16.95
CA TYR A 239 6.51 -4.50 16.67
C TYR A 239 7.72 -3.61 16.40
N ILE A 240 7.53 -2.49 15.70
CA ILE A 240 8.62 -1.57 15.36
C ILE A 240 8.99 -0.67 16.56
N ASP A 241 8.01 -0.21 17.32
CA ASP A 241 8.30 0.64 18.49
C ASP A 241 9.04 -0.14 19.58
N LEU A 242 8.82 -1.46 19.68
CA LEU A 242 9.59 -2.36 20.54
C LEU A 242 11.06 -2.53 20.10
N GLN A 243 11.37 -2.39 18.81
CA GLN A 243 12.74 -2.49 18.27
C GLN A 243 13.59 -1.25 18.59
N HIS A 244 12.97 -0.10 18.82
CA HIS A 244 13.66 1.16 19.11
C HIS A 244 13.69 1.54 20.61
N SER A 245 13.10 0.74 21.50
CA SER A 245 13.10 0.98 22.94
C SER A 245 14.31 0.40 23.70
N HIS A 246 15.42 0.10 23.02
CA HIS A 246 16.68 -0.36 23.62
C HIS A 246 17.87 0.43 23.10
#